data_AF-A0A1Z8A5N7-F1
#
_entry.id   AF-A0A1Z8A5N7-F1
#
_cell.length_a   1.000
_cell.length_b   1.000
_cell.length_c   1.000
_cell.angle_alpha   90.00
_cell.angle_beta   90.00
_cell.angle_gamma   90.00
#
_symmetry.space_group_name_H-M   'P 1'
#
loop_
_entity.id
_entity.type
_entity.pdbx_description
1 polymer ?
#
loop_
_entity_poly.entity_id
_entity_poly.type
_entity_poly.pdbx_seq_one_letter_code
_entity_poly.pdbx_strand_id
1 'polypeptide(L)' 'MAKLSDLIIGHPDVDSFEQLGRLVAHAGESGVMFMEYDIKPDYRDTPKKWEWRLEALFTRGLKYDR' A
#
# COMPACT_ATOMS: atom_id res chain seq x y z
N MET A 1 -5.00 12.65 5.02
CA MET A 1 -5.51 11.29 4.78
C MET A 1 -4.98 10.89 3.41
N ALA A 2 -4.30 9.76 3.30
CA ALA A 2 -3.80 9.27 2.01
C ALA A 2 -4.81 8.32 1.38
N LYS A 3 -4.91 8.29 0.05
CA LYS A 3 -5.75 7.34 -0.68
C LYS A 3 -4.90 6.35 -1.44
N LEU A 4 -5.39 5.12 -1.56
CA LEU A 4 -4.72 4.09 -2.33
C LEU A 4 -4.73 4.42 -3.82
N SER A 5 -5.83 4.98 -4.34
CA SER A 5 -5.93 5.44 -5.72
C SER A 5 -4.87 6.48 -6.09
N ASP A 6 -4.67 7.51 -5.25
CA ASP A 6 -3.64 8.53 -5.45
C ASP A 6 -2.23 7.92 -5.49
N LEU A 7 -1.99 6.91 -4.68
CA LEU A 7 -0.72 6.16 -4.63
C LEU A 7 -0.48 5.35 -5.90
N ILE A 8 -1.52 4.71 -6.45
CA ILE A 8 -1.42 3.96 -7.70
C ILE A 8 -1.22 4.91 -8.89
N ILE A 9 -1.96 6.02 -8.94
CA ILE A 9 -1.85 7.01 -10.02
C ILE A 9 -0.48 7.71 -10.00
N GLY A 10 0.05 7.99 -8.81
CA GLY A 10 1.36 8.64 -8.63
C GLY A 10 2.56 7.74 -8.92
N HIS A 11 2.37 6.43 -8.97
CA HIS A 11 3.43 5.43 -9.19
C HIS A 11 3.05 4.45 -10.32
N PRO A 12 2.96 4.92 -11.58
CA PRO A 12 2.56 4.08 -12.72
C PRO A 12 3.56 2.97 -13.05
N ASP A 13 4.77 3.04 -12.49
CA ASP A 13 5.82 2.02 -12.56
C ASP A 13 5.56 0.79 -11.66
N VAL A 14 4.56 0.87 -10.77
CA VAL A 14 4.16 -0.25 -9.90
C VAL A 14 3.29 -1.23 -10.67
N ASP A 15 3.79 -2.45 -10.85
CA ASP A 15 3.16 -3.49 -11.66
C ASP A 15 2.67 -4.71 -10.85
N SER A 16 2.91 -4.71 -9.55
CA SER A 16 2.62 -5.83 -8.65
C SER A 16 2.12 -5.37 -7.29
N PHE A 17 1.30 -6.23 -6.66
CA PHE A 17 0.79 -6.01 -5.31
C PHE A 17 1.93 -5.93 -4.29
N GLU A 18 3.00 -6.69 -4.50
CA GLU A 18 4.20 -6.62 -3.62
C GLU A 18 4.83 -5.23 -3.63
N GLN A 19 5.05 -4.63 -4.81
CA GLN A 19 5.62 -3.29 -4.95
C GLN A 19 4.70 -2.23 -4.35
N LEU A 20 3.38 -2.32 -4.60
CA LEU A 20 2.39 -1.46 -3.97
C LEU A 20 2.49 -1.52 -2.44
N GLY A 21 2.68 -2.72 -1.89
CA GLY A 21 2.86 -2.94 -0.46
C GLY A 21 4.06 -2.17 0.13
N ARG A 22 5.17 -2.04 -0.62
CA ARG A 22 6.34 -1.25 -0.20
C ARG A 22 6.02 0.24 -0.13
N LEU A 23 5.25 0.76 -1.09
CA LEU A 23 4.83 2.15 -1.08
C LEU A 23 3.87 2.46 0.06
N VAL A 24 2.93 1.55 0.33
CA VAL A 24 2.01 1.66 1.48
C VAL A 24 2.77 1.66 2.81
N ALA A 25 3.77 0.78 2.96
CA ALA A 25 4.62 0.77 4.15
C ALA A 25 5.42 2.09 4.30
N HIS A 26 5.92 2.64 3.19
CA HIS A 26 6.63 3.93 3.19
C HIS A 26 5.71 5.10 3.56
N ALA A 27 4.45 5.08 3.11
CA ALA A 27 3.45 6.08 3.47
C ALA A 27 3.15 6.06 4.99
N GLY A 28 3.06 4.86 5.59
CA GLY A 28 2.89 4.70 7.04
C GLY A 28 4.06 5.25 7.85
N GLU A 29 5.30 5.15 7.35
CA GLU A 29 6.46 5.75 8.01
C GLU A 29 6.56 7.26 7.84
N SER A 30 6.01 7.81 6.77
CA SER A 30 6.06 9.24 6.46
C SER A 30 5.19 10.11 7.37
N GLY A 31 4.57 9.53 8.41
CA GLY A 31 3.74 10.24 9.38
C GLY A 31 2.26 10.32 8.99
N VAL A 32 1.84 9.60 7.94
CA VAL A 32 0.42 9.47 7.59
C VAL A 32 -0.26 8.60 8.65
N MET A 33 -1.26 9.15 9.32
CA MET A 33 -2.01 8.41 10.36
C MET A 33 -3.13 7.53 9.79
N PHE A 34 -3.70 7.91 8.64
CA PHE A 34 -4.85 7.23 8.04
C PHE A 34 -4.70 7.10 6.53
N MET A 35 -4.96 5.90 6.04
CA MET A 35 -5.01 5.56 4.63
C MET A 35 -6.38 4.99 4.25
N GLU A 36 -6.94 5.46 3.14
CA GLU A 36 -8.18 4.95 2.55
C GLU A 36 -7.87 3.91 1.47
N TYR A 37 -8.46 2.72 1.61
CA TYR A 37 -8.39 1.65 0.62
C TYR A 37 -9.58 1.74 -0.33
N ASP A 38 -9.66 2.83 -1.08
CA ASP A 38 -10.81 3.23 -1.88
C ASP A 38 -10.98 2.45 -3.20
N ILE A 39 -9.91 1.82 -3.69
CA ILE A 39 -9.92 1.03 -4.92
C ILE A 39 -9.23 -0.33 -4.70
N LYS A 40 -9.77 -1.37 -5.33
CA LYS A 40 -9.11 -2.67 -5.39
C LYS A 40 -7.95 -2.62 -6.39
N PRO A 41 -6.71 -2.99 -6.01
CA PRO A 41 -5.59 -3.08 -6.94
C PRO A 41 -5.82 -4.17 -7.98
N ASP A 42 -5.69 -3.83 -9.26
CA ASP A 42 -5.89 -4.77 -10.39
C ASP A 42 -4.57 -5.40 -10.85
N TYR A 43 -3.75 -5.85 -9.89
CA TYR A 43 -2.52 -6.59 -10.15
C TYR A 43 -2.78 -8.09 -10.23
N ARG A 44 -1.98 -8.79 -11.04
CA ARG A 44 -2.08 -10.25 -11.23
C ARG A 44 -1.85 -11.04 -9.95
N ASP A 45 -1.02 -10.51 -9.05
CA ASP A 45 -0.65 -11.09 -7.76
C ASP A 45 -1.49 -10.56 -6.58
N THR A 46 -2.53 -9.74 -6.83
CA THR A 46 -3.40 -9.22 -5.76
C THR A 46 -4.08 -10.37 -5.01
N PRO A 47 -3.82 -10.54 -3.69
CA PRO A 47 -4.41 -11.62 -2.90
C PRO A 47 -5.88 -11.33 -2.55
N LYS A 48 -6.62 -12.37 -2.14
CA LYS A 48 -8.04 -12.21 -1.71
C LYS A 48 -8.20 -11.26 -0.52
N LYS A 49 -7.24 -11.25 0.41
CA LYS A 49 -7.26 -10.40 1.63
C LYS A 49 -6.32 -9.19 1.46
N TRP A 50 -6.36 -8.56 0.30
CA TRP A 50 -5.45 -7.47 -0.05
C TRP A 50 -5.57 -6.27 0.91
N GLU A 51 -6.77 -5.85 1.29
CA GLU A 51 -7.01 -4.73 2.23
C GLU A 51 -6.27 -4.94 3.54
N TRP A 52 -6.54 -6.06 4.21
CA TRP A 52 -5.87 -6.46 5.45
C TRP A 52 -4.34 -6.51 5.32
N ARG A 53 -3.84 -6.93 4.16
CA ARG A 53 -2.40 -7.05 3.93
C ARG A 53 -1.74 -5.69 3.73
N LEU A 54 -2.38 -4.78 3.02
CA LEU A 54 -1.93 -3.39 2.90
C LEU A 54 -2.04 -2.66 4.24
N GLU A 55 -3.12 -2.86 4.99
CA GLU A 55 -3.30 -2.28 6.33
C GLU A 55 -2.24 -2.75 7.32
N ALA A 56 -1.89 -4.03 7.29
CA ALA A 56 -0.79 -4.55 8.08
C ALA A 56 0.56 -3.91 7.68
N LEU A 57 0.82 -3.72 6.39
CA LEU A 57 2.05 -3.08 5.90
C LEU A 57 2.11 -1.60 6.27
N PHE A 58 0.99 -0.88 6.13
CA PHE A 58 0.84 0.51 6.51
C PHE A 58 1.13 0.72 8.00
N THR A 59 0.51 -0.11 8.85
CA THR A 59 0.67 -0.03 10.31
C THR A 59 2.09 -0.42 10.76
N ARG A 60 2.71 -1.38 10.06
CA ARG A 60 4.03 -1.89 10.39
C ARG A 60 5.17 -0.94 9.97
N GLY A 61 5.02 -0.27 8.83
CA GLY A 61 6.10 0.52 8.21
C GLY A 61 7.28 -0.32 7.72
N LEU A 62 8.32 0.32 7.16
CA LEU A 62 9.56 -0.35 6.71
C LEU A 62 10.42 -0.85 7.89
N LYS A 63 10.19 -0.39 9.13
CA LYS A 63 10.97 -0.75 10.33
C LYS A 63 11.12 -2.24 10.62
N TYR A 64 10.22 -3.11 10.13
CA TYR A 64 10.24 -4.56 10.39
C TYR A 64 10.84 -5.41 9.26
N ASP A 65 11.29 -4.79 8.15
CA ASP A 65 11.88 -5.51 7.01
C ASP A 65 13.42 -5.50 7.04
N ARG A 66 14.02 -5.34 8.23
CA ARG A 66 15.46 -5.19 8.47
C ARG A 66 16.06 -6.35 9.24
#